data_AF-A0A813H2F9-F1
#
_entry.id   AF-A0A813H2F9-F1
#
_cell.length_a   1.000
_cell.length_b   1.000
_cell.length_c   1.000
_cell.angle_alpha   90.00
_cell.angle_beta   90.00
_cell.angle_gamma   90.00
#
_symmetry.space_group_name_H-M   'P 1'
#
loop_
_entity.id
_entity.type
_entity.pdbx_description
1 polymer ?
#
loop_
_entity_poly.entity_id
_entity_poly.type
_entity_poly.pdbx_seq_one_letter_code
_entity_poly.pdbx_strand_id
1 'polypeptide(L)'
;MSKLEDALKEAVDSYVGADVLNEEIKQATLVTVVSALNAESVELLDIVIHLEKALNDASNPTKRRHAIQLLAECLRGAAQLKLNFKHVETFATFFCSKLGDWQCVEGAVGGILVLLRRHAATLRTLQYEDAPIVV
;
A
#
# COMPACT_ATOMS: atom_id res chain seq x y z
N MET A 1 6.97 -7.88 23.11
CA MET A 1 7.48 -7.02 22.05
C MET A 1 8.53 -7.76 21.23
N SER A 2 8.23 -8.53 20.21
CA SER A 2 7.12 -9.46 19.95
C SER A 2 7.59 -10.27 18.74
N LYS A 3 7.85 -11.57 18.84
CA LYS A 3 8.33 -12.39 17.69
C LYS A 3 7.47 -12.25 16.43
N LEU A 4 6.21 -11.83 16.60
CA LEU A 4 5.26 -11.54 15.53
C LEU A 4 5.64 -10.29 14.72
N GLU A 5 6.17 -9.25 15.35
CA GLU A 5 6.63 -8.03 14.67
C GLU A 5 7.88 -8.30 13.83
N ASP A 6 8.81 -9.11 14.34
CA ASP A 6 10.04 -9.46 13.60
C ASP A 6 9.72 -10.36 12.39
N ALA A 7 8.85 -11.35 12.57
CA ALA A 7 8.39 -12.21 11.48
C ALA A 7 7.61 -11.42 10.40
N LEU A 8 6.84 -10.41 10.80
CA LEU A 8 6.16 -9.54 9.84
C LEU A 8 7.16 -8.68 9.06
N LYS A 9 8.12 -8.05 9.75
CA LYS A 9 9.17 -7.25 9.09
C LYS A 9 9.95 -8.09 8.09
N GLU A 10 10.30 -9.32 8.46
CA GLU A 10 10.96 -10.26 7.56
C GLU A 10 10.08 -10.62 6.36
N ALA A 11 8.77 -10.84 6.55
CA ALA A 11 7.84 -11.08 5.45
C ALA A 11 7.73 -9.87 4.50
N VAL A 12 7.67 -8.65 5.04
CA VAL A 12 7.66 -7.41 4.26
C VAL A 12 8.97 -7.24 3.49
N ASP A 13 10.12 -7.44 4.14
CA ASP A 13 11.44 -7.33 3.51
C ASP A 13 11.63 -8.40 2.42
N SER A 14 11.13 -9.62 2.66
CA SER A 14 11.14 -10.71 1.68
C SER A 14 10.27 -10.38 0.47
N TYR A 15 9.08 -9.81 0.66
CA TYR A 15 8.23 -9.36 -0.45
C TYR A 15 8.92 -8.27 -1.28
N VAL A 16 9.46 -7.24 -0.62
CA VAL A 16 10.10 -6.09 -1.29
C VAL A 16 11.40 -6.49 -1.99
N GLY A 17 12.16 -7.39 -1.37
CA GLY A 17 13.42 -7.92 -1.89
C GLY A 17 13.28 -9.05 -2.91
N ALA A 18 12.07 -9.62 -3.09
CA ALA A 18 11.84 -10.70 -4.03
C ALA A 18 12.13 -10.26 -5.46
N ASP A 19 12.84 -11.11 -6.20
CA ASP A 19 13.01 -10.94 -7.65
C ASP A 19 11.67 -11.15 -8.38
N VAL A 20 11.56 -10.64 -9.60
CA VAL A 20 10.40 -10.78 -10.48
C VAL A 20 10.04 -12.25 -10.72
N LEU A 21 11.02 -13.15 -10.62
CA LEU A 21 10.85 -14.59 -10.82
C LEU A 21 10.29 -15.33 -9.59
N ASN A 22 10.23 -14.69 -8.42
CA ASN A 22 9.86 -15.33 -7.16
C ASN A 22 8.42 -15.01 -6.72
N GLU A 23 7.46 -15.16 -7.64
CA GLU A 23 6.05 -14.86 -7.37
C GLU A 23 5.45 -15.75 -6.26
N GLU A 24 5.89 -17.00 -6.12
CA GLU A 24 5.44 -17.89 -5.04
C GLU A 24 5.80 -17.33 -3.65
N ILE A 25 7.01 -16.77 -3.51
CA ILE A 25 7.48 -16.16 -2.26
C ILE A 25 6.70 -14.89 -1.97
N LYS A 26 6.45 -14.06 -2.99
CA LYS A 26 5.62 -12.85 -2.85
C LYS A 26 4.20 -13.19 -2.40
N GLN A 27 3.57 -14.21 -2.98
CA GLN A 27 2.22 -14.62 -2.59
C GLN A 27 2.20 -15.18 -1.16
N ALA A 28 3.16 -16.02 -0.78
CA ALA A 28 3.24 -16.56 0.59
C ALA A 28 3.46 -15.48 1.65
N THR A 29 4.35 -14.52 1.37
CA THR A 29 4.63 -13.39 2.28
C THR A 29 3.44 -12.43 2.35
N LEU A 30 2.79 -12.13 1.23
CA LEU A 30 1.57 -11.32 1.20
C LEU A 30 0.45 -11.94 2.05
N VAL A 31 0.21 -13.25 1.94
CA VAL A 31 -0.79 -13.95 2.75
C VAL A 31 -0.50 -13.79 4.24
N THR A 32 0.78 -13.86 4.62
CA THR A 32 1.21 -13.65 6.01
C THR A 32 0.91 -12.23 6.48
N VAL A 33 1.28 -11.21 5.69
CA VAL A 33 1.05 -9.80 6.01
C VAL A 33 -0.44 -9.48 6.10
N VAL A 34 -1.23 -9.91 5.11
CA VAL A 34 -2.68 -9.68 5.06
C VAL A 34 -3.40 -10.39 6.21
N SER A 35 -2.95 -11.59 6.57
CA SER A 35 -3.52 -12.32 7.72
C SER A 35 -3.26 -11.58 9.04
N ALA A 36 -2.07 -11.00 9.21
CA ALA A 36 -1.75 -10.17 10.38
C ALA A 36 -2.63 -8.91 10.44
N LEU A 37 -2.81 -8.22 9.30
CA LEU A 37 -3.71 -7.06 9.20
C LEU A 37 -5.17 -7.42 9.52
N ASN A 38 -5.67 -8.54 9.01
CA ASN A 38 -7.04 -8.99 9.27
C ASN A 38 -7.25 -9.47 10.71
N ALA A 39 -6.20 -9.94 11.38
CA ALA A 39 -6.24 -10.33 12.79
C ALA A 39 -6.11 -9.12 13.74
N GLU A 40 -6.02 -7.89 13.20
CA GLU A 40 -5.77 -6.66 13.97
C GLU A 40 -4.50 -6.74 14.85
N SER A 41 -3.55 -7.62 14.47
CA SER A 41 -2.32 -7.81 15.23
C SER A 41 -1.25 -6.77 14.90
N VAL A 42 -1.40 -6.09 13.76
CA VAL A 42 -0.55 -4.99 13.29
C VAL A 42 -1.40 -3.95 12.56
N GLU A 43 -1.03 -2.68 12.68
CA GLU A 43 -1.69 -1.61 11.94
C GLU A 43 -1.05 -1.42 10.55
N LEU A 44 -1.85 -1.03 9.56
CA LEU A 44 -1.32 -0.70 8.23
C LEU A 44 -0.27 0.43 8.30
N LEU A 45 -0.39 1.33 9.27
CA LEU A 45 0.58 2.40 9.50
C LEU A 45 1.97 1.87 9.84
N ASP A 46 2.06 0.80 10.65
CA ASP A 46 3.35 0.19 11.00
C ASP A 46 4.07 -0.35 9.76
N ILE A 47 3.31 -0.94 8.83
CA ILE A 47 3.83 -1.40 7.54
C ILE A 47 4.31 -0.23 6.70
N VAL A 48 3.54 0.86 6.63
CA VAL A 48 3.93 2.08 5.89
C VAL A 48 5.22 2.68 6.46
N ILE A 49 5.36 2.75 7.79
CA ILE A 49 6.57 3.24 8.45
C ILE A 49 7.76 2.33 8.13
N HIS A 50 7.60 1.01 8.21
CA HIS A 50 8.67 0.06 7.86
C HIS A 50 9.10 0.20 6.39
N LEU A 51 8.14 0.47 5.50
CA LEU A 51 8.40 0.66 4.07
C LEU A 51 9.00 2.02 3.72
N GLU A 52 9.09 2.99 4.64
CA GLU A 52 9.51 4.37 4.34
C GLU A 52 10.83 4.42 3.56
N LYS A 53 11.83 3.65 4.01
CA LYS A 53 13.13 3.60 3.34
C LYS A 53 13.03 3.00 1.93
N ALA A 54 12.26 1.93 1.76
CA ALA A 54 12.08 1.28 0.47
C ALA A 54 11.28 2.16 -0.51
N LEU A 55 10.29 2.91 -0.04
CA LEU A 55 9.44 3.80 -0.82
C LEU A 55 10.19 5.03 -1.37
N ASN A 56 11.27 5.43 -0.70
CA ASN A 56 12.08 6.60 -1.02
C ASN A 56 13.47 6.25 -1.57
N ASP A 57 13.77 4.97 -1.79
CA ASP A 57 15.07 4.53 -2.30
C ASP A 57 15.22 4.86 -3.79
N ALA A 58 15.74 6.05 -4.10
CA ALA A 58 15.99 6.50 -5.48
C ALA A 58 16.93 5.55 -6.25
N SER A 59 17.82 4.86 -5.56
CA SER A 59 18.81 3.96 -6.16
C SER A 59 18.23 2.60 -6.57
N ASN A 60 17.07 2.23 -6.02
CA ASN A 60 16.48 0.92 -6.25
C ASN A 60 15.02 1.01 -6.74
N PRO A 61 14.80 1.17 -8.06
CA PRO A 61 13.45 1.26 -8.64
C PRO A 61 12.60 0.02 -8.37
N THR A 62 13.18 -1.17 -8.37
CA THR A 62 12.47 -2.43 -8.14
C THR A 62 11.91 -2.50 -6.72
N LYS A 63 12.70 -2.10 -5.71
CA LYS A 63 12.22 -2.05 -4.32
C LYS A 63 11.09 -1.04 -4.14
N ARG A 64 11.19 0.16 -4.74
CA ARG A 64 10.10 1.15 -4.71
C ARG A 64 8.81 0.59 -5.31
N ARG A 65 8.91 -0.04 -6.48
CA ARG A 65 7.79 -0.72 -7.15
C ARG A 65 7.12 -1.73 -6.22
N HIS A 66 7.89 -2.68 -5.69
CA HIS A 66 7.35 -3.73 -4.83
C HIS A 66 6.75 -3.19 -3.53
N ALA A 67 7.36 -2.16 -2.92
CA ALA A 67 6.82 -1.54 -1.72
C ALA A 67 5.42 -0.92 -1.98
N ILE A 68 5.23 -0.23 -3.11
CA ILE A 68 3.93 0.36 -3.46
C ILE A 68 2.92 -0.73 -3.82
N GLN A 69 3.36 -1.77 -4.52
CA GLN A 69 2.52 -2.90 -4.86
C GLN A 69 2.03 -3.64 -3.61
N LEU A 70 2.91 -3.86 -2.62
CA LEU A 70 2.56 -4.45 -1.33
C LEU A 70 1.47 -3.63 -0.62
N LEU A 71 1.59 -2.30 -0.60
CA LEU A 71 0.56 -1.45 0.01
C LEU A 71 -0.80 -1.59 -0.69
N ALA A 72 -0.81 -1.59 -2.03
CA ALA A 72 -2.04 -1.78 -2.80
C ALA A 72 -2.67 -3.17 -2.56
N GLU A 73 -1.85 -4.21 -2.44
CA GLU A 73 -2.29 -5.57 -2.16
C GLU A 73 -2.77 -5.74 -0.71
N CYS A 74 -2.13 -5.10 0.26
CA CYS A 74 -2.61 -5.05 1.65
C CYS A 74 -4.00 -4.41 1.73
N LEU A 75 -4.19 -3.24 1.10
CA LEU A 75 -5.48 -2.56 1.03
C LEU A 75 -6.57 -3.43 0.36
N ARG A 76 -6.17 -4.27 -0.60
CA ARG A 76 -7.07 -5.19 -1.31
C ARG A 76 -7.46 -6.39 -0.43
N GLY A 77 -6.47 -7.00 0.23
CA GLY A 77 -6.63 -8.26 0.98
C GLY A 77 -7.14 -8.07 2.41
N ALA A 78 -6.91 -6.92 3.03
CA ALA A 78 -7.32 -6.66 4.40
C ALA A 78 -8.79 -6.23 4.46
N ALA A 79 -9.73 -7.19 4.41
CA ALA A 79 -11.16 -6.92 4.44
C ALA A 79 -11.67 -6.31 5.76
N GLN A 80 -10.97 -6.56 6.86
CA GLN A 80 -11.33 -6.00 8.17
C GLN A 80 -10.76 -4.59 8.40
N LEU A 81 -9.95 -4.08 7.46
CA LEU A 81 -9.31 -2.78 7.61
C LEU A 81 -10.35 -1.64 7.53
N LYS A 82 -10.63 -1.01 8.67
CA LYS A 82 -11.54 0.14 8.75
C LYS A 82 -10.80 1.43 8.42
N LEU A 83 -10.90 1.86 7.18
CA LEU A 83 -10.38 3.16 6.75
C LEU A 83 -11.45 4.25 6.94
N ASN A 84 -11.10 5.29 7.69
CA ASN A 84 -11.89 6.51 7.76
C ASN A 84 -11.58 7.43 6.54
N PHE A 85 -12.32 8.53 6.41
CA PHE A 85 -12.14 9.48 5.31
C PHE A 85 -10.69 9.99 5.17
N LYS A 86 -10.06 10.39 6.29
CA LYS A 86 -8.69 10.93 6.30
C LYS A 86 -7.68 9.88 5.83
N HIS A 87 -7.85 8.61 6.20
CA HIS A 87 -7.01 7.53 5.70
C HIS A 87 -7.16 7.37 4.19
N VAL A 88 -8.40 7.34 3.69
CA VAL A 88 -8.68 7.21 2.25
C VAL A 88 -8.08 8.37 1.46
N GLU A 89 -8.25 9.61 1.92
CA GLU A 89 -7.67 10.81 1.33
C GLU A 89 -6.13 10.76 1.31
N THR A 90 -5.52 10.33 2.42
CA THR A 90 -4.07 10.19 2.54
C THR A 90 -3.53 9.16 1.54
N PHE A 91 -4.16 7.98 1.47
CA PHE A 91 -3.74 6.95 0.50
C PHE A 91 -3.98 7.38 -0.94
N ALA A 92 -5.10 8.05 -1.24
CA ALA A 92 -5.38 8.57 -2.57
C ALA A 92 -4.31 9.58 -3.00
N THR A 93 -4.00 10.56 -2.14
CA THR A 93 -2.95 11.56 -2.38
C THR A 93 -1.59 10.89 -2.55
N PHE A 94 -1.26 9.92 -1.69
CA PHE A 94 -0.02 9.16 -1.79
C PHE A 94 0.10 8.41 -3.12
N PHE A 95 -0.90 7.62 -3.51
CA PHE A 95 -0.83 6.89 -4.78
C PHE A 95 -0.79 7.83 -5.99
N CYS A 96 -1.55 8.93 -5.98
CA CYS A 96 -1.48 9.96 -7.01
C CYS A 96 -0.06 10.55 -7.13
N SER A 97 0.62 10.82 -6.01
CA SER A 97 2.00 11.31 -6.01
C SER A 97 3.00 10.35 -6.65
N LYS A 98 2.69 9.04 -6.67
CA LYS A 98 3.54 8.00 -7.24
C LYS A 98 3.29 7.76 -8.74
N LEU A 99 2.25 8.37 -9.33
CA LEU A 99 1.98 8.25 -10.78
C LEU A 99 3.08 8.89 -11.65
N GLY A 100 3.88 9.81 -11.09
CA GLY A 100 5.03 10.39 -11.77
C GLY A 100 6.26 9.47 -11.85
N ASP A 101 6.32 8.40 -11.05
CA ASP A 101 7.38 7.39 -11.13
C ASP A 101 6.87 6.19 -11.93
N TRP A 102 7.37 6.02 -13.16
CA TRP A 102 6.97 4.93 -14.06
C TRP A 102 7.01 3.54 -13.42
N GLN A 103 7.99 3.29 -12.55
CA GLN A 103 8.15 1.99 -11.88
C GLN A 103 7.04 1.70 -10.87
N CYS A 104 6.37 2.76 -10.41
CA CYS A 104 5.38 2.73 -9.36
C CYS A 104 3.93 2.76 -9.89
N VAL A 105 3.74 3.07 -11.18
CA VAL A 105 2.41 3.32 -11.79
C VAL A 105 1.47 2.14 -11.58
N GLU A 106 1.93 0.91 -11.83
CA GLU A 106 1.08 -0.29 -11.69
C GLU A 106 0.52 -0.44 -10.27
N GLY A 107 1.41 -0.33 -9.26
CA GLY A 107 1.00 -0.39 -7.85
C GLY A 107 0.11 0.79 -7.46
N ALA A 108 0.43 2.00 -7.94
CA ALA A 108 -0.35 3.20 -7.65
C ALA A 108 -1.78 3.14 -8.21
N VAL A 109 -1.93 2.75 -9.47
CA VAL A 109 -3.24 2.55 -10.11
C VAL A 109 -4.00 1.42 -9.42
N GLY A 110 -3.31 0.32 -9.09
CA GLY A 110 -3.89 -0.78 -8.32
C GLY A 110 -4.45 -0.33 -6.96
N GLY A 111 -3.71 0.52 -6.24
CA GLY A 111 -4.13 1.09 -4.96
C GLY A 111 -5.35 2.01 -5.11
N ILE A 112 -5.33 2.92 -6.09
CA ILE A 112 -6.46 3.82 -6.38
C ILE A 112 -7.73 3.01 -6.71
N LEU A 113 -7.62 1.99 -7.56
CA LEU A 113 -8.76 1.12 -7.90
C LEU A 113 -9.35 0.41 -6.68
N VAL A 114 -8.50 -0.03 -5.75
CA VAL A 114 -8.94 -0.65 -4.49
C VAL A 114 -9.69 0.36 -3.62
N LEU A 115 -9.16 1.57 -3.47
CA LEU A 115 -9.82 2.65 -2.71
C LEU A 115 -11.18 2.99 -3.33
N LEU A 116 -11.26 3.11 -4.65
CA LEU A 116 -12.51 3.37 -5.36
C LEU A 116 -13.52 2.23 -5.15
N ARG A 117 -13.11 0.98 -5.29
CA ARG A 117 -14.03 -0.16 -5.15
C ARG A 117 -14.57 -0.33 -3.73
N ARG A 118 -13.74 -0.09 -2.71
CA ARG A 118 -14.11 -0.31 -1.30
C ARG A 118 -14.72 0.92 -0.62
N HIS A 119 -14.31 2.10 -1.05
CA HIS A 119 -14.64 3.36 -0.39
C HIS A 119 -15.25 4.41 -1.35
N ALA A 120 -15.82 3.98 -2.49
CA ALA A 120 -16.53 4.87 -3.42
C ALA A 120 -17.56 5.78 -2.73
N ALA A 121 -18.30 5.27 -1.74
CA ALA A 121 -19.28 6.08 -1.02
C ALA A 121 -18.62 7.24 -0.25
N THR A 122 -17.48 6.97 0.39
CA THR A 122 -16.65 7.93 1.12
C THR A 122 -15.91 8.88 0.18
N LEU A 123 -15.55 8.43 -1.04
CA LEU A 123 -14.91 9.26 -2.05
C LEU A 123 -15.90 10.16 -2.79
N ARG A 124 -17.18 9.76 -2.93
CA ARG A 124 -18.23 10.60 -3.53
C ARG A 124 -18.53 11.87 -2.73
N THR A 125 -18.19 11.88 -1.44
CA THR A 125 -18.31 13.08 -0.60
C THR A 125 -17.11 14.02 -0.73
N LEU A 126 -16.11 13.70 -1.57
CA LEU A 126 -15.15 14.68 -2.07
C LEU A 126 -15.90 15.65 -2.99
N GLN A 127 -16.67 16.56 -2.38
CA GLN A 127 -17.08 17.76 -3.08
C GLN A 127 -15.82 18.58 -3.32
N TYR A 128 -15.67 18.96 -4.58
CA TYR A 128 -14.65 19.83 -5.10
C TYR A 128 -14.93 21.25 -4.56
N GLU A 129 -14.67 21.49 -3.28
CA GLU A 129 -14.64 22.85 -2.73
C GLU A 129 -13.34 23.52 -3.23
N ASP A 130 -13.53 24.43 -4.20
CA ASP A 130 -12.66 25.56 -4.56
C ASP A 130 -11.26 25.30 -5.13
N ALA A 131 -11.18 24.66 -6.29
CA ALA A 131 -10.12 24.98 -7.25
C ALA A 131 -10.75 25.39 -8.59
N PRO A 132 -10.71 26.67 -9.01
CA PRO A 132 -11.16 27.01 -10.35
C PRO A 132 -10.28 26.25 -11.35
N ILE A 133 -10.93 25.45 -12.22
CA ILE A 133 -10.29 24.92 -13.42
C ILE A 133 -10.03 26.13 -14.31
N VAL A 134 -8.80 26.67 -14.22
CA VAL A 134 -8.29 27.61 -15.21
C VAL A 134 -7.93 26.76 -16.43
N VAL A 135 -8.81 26.79 -17.42
CA VAL A 135 -8.52 26.30 -18.79
C VAL A 135 -7.67 27.34 -19.50
#